data_AF-A0A7V0MGW6-F1
#
_entry.id   AF-A0A7V0MGW6-F1
#
_cell.length_a   1.000
_cell.length_b   1.000
_cell.length_c   1.000
_cell.angle_alpha   90.00
_cell.angle_beta   90.00
_cell.angle_gamma   90.00
#
_symmetry.space_group_name_H-M   'P 1'
#
loop_
_entity.id
_entity.type
_entity.pdbx_description
1 polymer ?
#
loop_
_entity_poly.entity_id
_entity_poly.type
_entity_poly.pdbx_seq_one_letter_code
_entity_poly.pdbx_strand_id
1 'polypeptide(L)'
;MINKNKINEKMIGNEEFVHEKYMAELEAHAGILLKICKDYGKEIGERVAANDGIEAGRIAQKDAEKVMLLGVIRYMLDCYMQK
;
A
#
# COMPACT_ATOMS: atom_id res chain seq x y z
N MET A 1 -12.09 39.73 24.84
CA MET A 1 -11.19 39.62 23.68
C MET A 1 -10.75 38.17 23.54
N ILE A 2 -11.16 37.49 22.46
CA ILE A 2 -10.70 36.13 22.20
C ILE A 2 -9.26 36.23 21.69
N ASN A 3 -8.33 35.55 22.36
CA ASN A 3 -6.91 35.62 22.07
C ASN A 3 -6.63 34.88 20.75
N LYS A 4 -6.45 35.62 19.65
CA LYS A 4 -6.27 35.09 18.29
C LYS A 4 -5.12 34.07 18.19
N ASN A 5 -4.08 34.19 19.03
CA ASN A 5 -2.97 33.23 19.08
C ASN A 5 -3.42 31.83 19.54
N LYS A 6 -4.33 31.73 20.52
CA LYS A 6 -4.87 30.44 20.98
C LYS A 6 -5.77 29.76 19.93
N ILE A 7 -6.41 30.53 19.07
CA ILE A 7 -7.22 29.98 17.96
C ILE A 7 -6.29 29.40 16.89
N ASN A 8 -5.23 30.14 16.51
CA ASN A 8 -4.26 29.66 15.53
C ASN A 8 -3.55 28.38 15.98
N GLU A 9 -3.08 28.30 17.24
CA GLU A 9 -2.46 27.09 17.79
C GLU A 9 -3.41 25.89 17.77
N LYS A 10 -4.70 26.11 18.08
CA LYS A 10 -5.73 25.06 18.05
C LYS A 10 -6.07 24.61 16.63
N MET A 11 -6.04 25.51 15.64
CA MET A 11 -6.24 25.16 14.24
C MET A 11 -5.05 24.37 13.69
N ILE A 12 -3.82 24.78 13.99
CA ILE A 12 -2.59 24.07 13.60
C ILE A 12 -2.57 22.66 14.19
N GLY A 13 -2.83 22.50 15.49
CA GLY A 13 -2.87 21.17 16.11
C GLY A 13 -4.00 20.28 15.60
N ASN A 14 -5.11 20.86 15.13
CA ASN A 14 -6.19 20.10 14.51
C ASN A 14 -5.85 19.67 13.07
N GLU A 15 -5.13 20.50 12.32
CA GLU A 15 -4.61 20.14 10.99
C GLU A 15 -3.57 19.03 11.09
N GLU A 16 -2.62 19.13 12.02
CA GLU A 16 -1.61 18.07 12.28
C GLU A 16 -2.27 16.74 12.67
N PHE A 17 -3.23 16.74 13.60
CA PHE A 17 -3.96 15.53 14.00
C PHE A 17 -4.74 14.89 12.83
N VAL A 18 -5.37 15.71 12.00
CA VAL A 18 -6.10 15.25 10.82
C VAL A 18 -5.13 14.64 9.80
N HIS A 19 -3.97 15.27 9.57
CA HIS A 19 -2.91 14.74 8.71
C HIS A 19 -2.36 13.40 9.21
N GLU A 20 -2.04 13.28 10.50
CA GLU A 20 -1.55 12.03 11.09
C GLU A 20 -2.54 10.88 10.92
N LYS A 21 -3.83 11.15 11.18
CA LYS A 21 -4.89 10.14 10.99
C LYS A 21 -4.99 9.69 9.53
N TYR A 22 -4.98 10.63 8.58
CA TYR A 22 -5.01 10.27 7.15
C TYR A 22 -3.77 9.49 6.72
N MET A 23 -2.58 9.85 7.21
CA MET A 23 -1.35 9.11 6.91
C MET A 23 -1.41 7.68 7.46
N ALA A 24 -1.90 7.50 8.70
CA ALA A 24 -2.07 6.16 9.28
C ALA A 24 -3.07 5.30 8.48
N GLU A 25 -4.17 5.88 8.00
CA GLU A 25 -5.13 5.18 7.14
C GLU A 25 -4.50 4.78 5.79
N LEU A 26 -3.71 5.67 5.19
CA LEU A 26 -2.98 5.39 3.95
C LEU A 26 -1.95 4.26 4.14
N GLU A 27 -1.20 4.28 5.24
CA GLU A 27 -0.24 3.23 5.60
C GLU A 27 -0.95 1.88 5.83
N ALA A 28 -2.10 1.88 6.51
CA ALA A 28 -2.88 0.68 6.72
C ALA A 28 -3.37 0.07 5.39
N HIS A 29 -3.91 0.90 4.49
CA HIS A 29 -4.33 0.44 3.17
C HIS A 29 -3.16 -0.05 2.31
N ALA A 30 -2.04 0.68 2.30
CA ALA A 30 -0.83 0.25 1.61
C ALA A 30 -0.32 -1.09 2.16
N GLY A 31 -0.38 -1.28 3.48
CA GLY A 31 -0.04 -2.55 4.13
C GLY A 31 -0.91 -3.71 3.67
N ILE A 32 -2.23 -3.50 3.55
CA ILE A 32 -3.17 -4.52 3.04
C ILE A 32 -2.83 -4.88 1.58
N LEU A 33 -2.60 -3.88 0.72
CA LEU A 33 -2.26 -4.11 -0.68
C LEU A 33 -0.94 -4.89 -0.82
N LEU A 34 0.08 -4.52 -0.03
CA LEU A 34 1.35 -5.25 0.01
C LEU A 34 1.18 -6.68 0.49
N LYS A 35 0.31 -6.93 1.46
CA LYS A 35 0.00 -8.29 1.93
C LYS A 35 -0.62 -9.12 0.81
N ILE A 36 -1.60 -8.58 0.09
CA ILE A 36 -2.22 -9.26 -1.07
C ILE A 36 -1.18 -9.63 -2.11
N CYS A 37 -0.26 -8.70 -2.44
CA CYS A 37 0.82 -8.98 -3.40
C CYS A 37 1.75 -10.11 -2.93
N LYS A 38 2.09 -10.15 -1.64
CA LYS A 38 2.92 -11.21 -1.04
C LYS A 38 2.22 -12.55 -1.01
N ASP A 39 0.94 -12.58 -0.62
CA ASP A 39 0.14 -13.79 -0.57
C ASP A 39 -0.02 -14.40 -1.98
N TYR A 40 -0.29 -13.57 -2.99
CA TYR A 40 -0.33 -13.98 -4.39
C TYR A 40 1.02 -14.55 -4.86
N GLY A 41 2.10 -13.83 -4.58
CA GLY A 41 3.44 -14.29 -4.93
C GLY A 41 3.78 -15.64 -4.31
N LYS A 42 3.46 -15.81 -3.02
CA LYS A 42 3.67 -17.07 -2.31
C LYS A 42 2.91 -18.22 -2.99
N GLU A 43 1.64 -18.03 -3.32
CA GLU A 43 0.82 -19.04 -3.99
C GLU A 43 1.42 -19.47 -5.34
N ILE A 44 1.87 -18.52 -6.15
CA ILE A 44 2.53 -18.82 -7.42
C ILE A 44 3.88 -19.53 -7.20
N GLY A 45 4.67 -19.05 -6.24
CA GLY A 45 5.96 -19.64 -5.91
C GLY A 45 5.85 -21.09 -5.45
N GLU A 46 4.88 -21.41 -4.61
CA GLU A 46 4.63 -22.77 -4.13
C GLU A 46 4.22 -23.70 -5.27
N ARG A 47 3.36 -23.24 -6.18
CA ARG A 47 2.94 -24.00 -7.36
C ARG A 47 4.10 -24.30 -8.30
N VAL A 48 4.96 -23.31 -8.56
CA VAL A 48 6.16 -23.49 -9.41
C VAL A 48 7.20 -24.35 -8.70
N ALA A 49 7.42 -24.17 -7.40
CA ALA A 49 8.36 -24.98 -6.63
C ALA A 49 8.01 -26.48 -6.67
N ALA A 50 6.72 -26.80 -6.63
CA ALA A 50 6.23 -28.18 -6.69
C ALA A 50 6.55 -28.88 -8.02
N ASN A 51 6.67 -28.13 -9.12
CA ASN A 51 6.89 -28.68 -10.46
C ASN A 51 8.35 -28.55 -10.92
N ASP A 52 8.97 -27.41 -10.66
CA ASP A 52 10.24 -26.98 -11.28
C ASP A 52 11.37 -26.78 -10.25
N GLY A 53 11.09 -27.01 -8.97
CA GLY A 53 12.05 -26.95 -7.88
C GLY A 53 12.11 -25.61 -7.14
N ILE A 54 12.74 -25.63 -5.96
CA ILE A 54 12.71 -24.54 -4.98
C ILE A 54 13.20 -23.21 -5.56
N GLU A 55 14.28 -23.22 -6.34
CA GLU A 55 14.84 -21.97 -6.89
C GLU A 55 13.92 -21.36 -7.96
N ALA A 56 13.32 -22.18 -8.82
CA ALA A 56 12.32 -21.73 -9.79
C ALA A 56 11.10 -21.12 -9.07
N GLY A 57 10.63 -21.76 -8.00
CA GLY A 57 9.55 -21.24 -7.16
C GLY A 57 9.90 -19.91 -6.50
N ARG A 58 11.12 -19.74 -6.00
CA ARG A 58 11.60 -18.49 -5.39
C ARG A 58 11.61 -17.33 -6.39
N ILE A 59 12.08 -17.58 -7.62
CA ILE A 59 12.06 -16.60 -8.71
C ILE A 59 10.62 -16.25 -9.09
N ALA A 60 9.80 -17.26 -9.34
CA ALA A 60 8.39 -17.08 -9.71
C ALA A 60 7.59 -16.32 -8.66
N GLN A 61 7.83 -16.58 -7.37
CA GLN A 61 7.24 -15.81 -6.28
C GLN A 61 7.57 -14.33 -6.42
N LYS A 62 8.86 -13.98 -6.54
CA LYS A 62 9.30 -12.59 -6.57
C LYS A 62 8.79 -11.85 -7.81
N ASP A 63 8.68 -12.54 -8.93
CA ASP A 63 8.14 -11.94 -10.15
C ASP A 63 6.61 -11.77 -10.08
N ALA A 64 5.89 -12.74 -9.50
CA ALA A 64 4.47 -12.61 -9.25
C ALA A 64 4.12 -11.48 -8.26
N GLU A 65 4.90 -11.32 -7.17
CA GLU A 65 4.76 -10.19 -6.22
C GLU A 65 4.87 -8.84 -6.95
N LYS A 66 5.90 -8.69 -7.81
CA LYS A 66 6.15 -7.45 -8.58
C LYS A 66 5.04 -7.17 -9.58
N VAL A 67 4.63 -8.17 -10.35
CA VAL A 67 3.58 -8.02 -11.37
C VAL A 67 2.26 -7.60 -10.73
N MET A 68 1.91 -8.21 -9.59
CA MET A 68 0.70 -7.83 -8.85
C MET A 68 0.78 -6.39 -8.35
N LEU A 69 1.92 -5.99 -7.76
CA LEU A 69 2.11 -4.61 -7.29
C LEU A 69 2.01 -3.59 -8.43
N LEU A 70 2.63 -3.88 -9.58
CA LEU A 70 2.53 -3.02 -10.78
C LEU A 70 1.10 -2.94 -11.30
N GLY A 71 0.35 -4.04 -11.28
CA GLY A 71 -1.07 -4.08 -11.64
C GLY A 71 -1.92 -3.21 -10.72
N VAL A 72 -1.70 -3.27 -9.40
CA VAL A 72 -2.38 -2.43 -8.41
C VAL A 72 -2.04 -0.95 -8.63
N ILE A 73 -0.77 -0.60 -8.81
CA ILE A 73 -0.34 0.76 -9.12
C ILE A 73 -1.03 1.26 -10.39
N ARG A 74 -1.05 0.44 -11.44
CA ARG A 74 -1.66 0.82 -12.70
C ARG A 74 -3.16 1.07 -12.55
N TYR A 75 -3.87 0.18 -11.87
CA TYR A 75 -5.29 0.36 -11.58
C TYR A 75 -5.59 1.66 -10.85
N MET A 76 -4.78 2.00 -9.83
CA MET A 76 -4.93 3.27 -9.10
C MET A 76 -4.70 4.49 -10.00
N LEU A 77 -3.69 4.44 -10.87
CA LEU A 77 -3.42 5.50 -11.85
C LEU A 77 -4.57 5.65 -12.86
N ASP A 78 -5.08 4.54 -13.39
CA ASP A 78 -6.20 4.56 -14.33
C ASP A 78 -7.46 5.15 -13.68
N CYS A 79 -7.76 4.78 -12.42
CA CYS A 79 -8.87 5.38 -11.67
C CYS A 79 -8.69 6.90 -11.45
N TYR A 80 -7.46 7.35 -11.21
CA TYR A 80 -7.17 8.79 -11.07
C TYR A 80 -7.32 9.56 -12.39
N MET A 81 -6.99 8.92 -13.52
CA MET A 81 -7.03 9.54 -14.85
C MET A 81 -8.42 9.53 -15.50
N GLN A 82 -9.37 8.72 -15.02
CA GLN A 82 -10.78 8.72 -15.49
C GLN A 82 -11.58 9.96 -15.02
N LYS A 83 -10.90 11.05 -14.67
CA LYS A 83 -11.50 12.33 -14.27
C LYS A 83 -11.89 13.19 -15.47
#